data_AF-A0A835LY26-F1
#
_entry.id   AF-A0A835LY26-F1
#
_cell.length_a   1.000
_cell.length_b   1.000
_cell.length_c   1.000
_cell.angle_alpha   90.00
_cell.angle_beta   90.00
_cell.angle_gamma   90.00
#
_symmetry.space_group_name_H-M   'P 1'
#
loop_
_entity.id
_entity.type
_entity.pdbx_description
1 polymer ?
#
loop_
_entity_poly.entity_id
_entity_poly.type
_entity_poly.pdbx_seq_one_letter_code
_entity_poly.pdbx_strand_id
1 'polypeptide(L)'
;MVEAGELGCVGCLGRSHCLHREGSGATTLIWHSGQVWRVADSPEDDKFQYTYFAHKINSFNTAPKNILSSDARLRPDRNALEKGDLSKAAVEKSSLEERQRAEKRNREAKGDKFTPRWFELTDEVTATPWGELEVYKYNGKYAEHRAAAAGRLDDIEEVDFQSVDFNPWQYANLALARD
;
A
#
# COMPACT_ATOMS: atom_id res chain seq x y z
N MET A 1 -27.52 38.35 26.50
CA MET A 1 -28.06 36.99 26.65
C MET A 1 -27.77 36.26 25.36
N VAL A 2 -26.66 35.54 25.30
CA VAL A 2 -26.34 34.67 24.17
C VAL A 2 -26.83 33.29 24.58
N GLU A 3 -27.81 32.76 23.85
CA GLU A 3 -28.37 31.43 24.06
C GLU A 3 -27.27 30.38 23.96
N ALA A 4 -27.17 29.54 24.98
CA ALA A 4 -26.38 28.33 24.95
C ALA A 4 -27.06 27.34 24.01
N GLY A 5 -26.57 27.23 22.78
CA GLY A 5 -26.99 26.20 21.85
C GLY A 5 -26.61 24.83 22.39
N GLU A 6 -27.62 23.97 22.58
CA GLU A 6 -27.48 22.60 23.06
C GLU A 6 -26.53 21.80 22.14
N LEU A 7 -25.40 21.37 22.70
CA LEU A 7 -24.48 20.44 22.06
C LEU A 7 -25.14 19.05 22.02
N GLY A 8 -25.66 18.69 20.85
CA GLY A 8 -26.24 17.38 20.58
C GLY A 8 -25.18 16.28 20.63
N CYS A 9 -25.29 15.39 21.61
CA CYS A 9 -24.44 14.20 21.76
C CYS A 9 -24.84 13.15 20.71
N VAL A 10 -23.95 12.80 19.77
CA VAL A 10 -24.29 11.91 18.62
C VAL A 10 -24.04 10.41 18.94
N GLY A 11 -23.74 10.05 20.19
CA GLY A 11 -23.76 8.66 20.65
C GLY A 11 -22.58 8.28 21.54
N CYS A 12 -22.87 7.44 22.54
CA CYS A 12 -21.89 6.93 23.51
C CYS A 12 -21.41 5.53 23.12
N LEU A 13 -20.11 5.36 22.88
CA LEU A 13 -19.44 4.05 22.90
C LEU A 13 -18.87 3.81 24.30
N GLY A 14 -19.74 3.35 25.21
CA GLY A 14 -19.36 3.05 26.59
C GLY A 14 -19.23 4.27 27.51
N ARG A 15 -19.26 4.02 28.83
CA ARG A 15 -19.66 4.96 29.91
C ARG A 15 -18.84 6.25 30.10
N SER A 16 -17.88 6.61 29.24
CA SER A 16 -17.18 7.91 29.36
C SER A 16 -16.59 8.46 28.04
N HIS A 17 -17.00 7.96 26.87
CA HIS A 17 -16.44 8.40 25.60
C HIS A 17 -17.46 9.24 24.80
N CYS A 18 -17.23 10.54 24.72
CA CYS A 18 -18.04 11.46 23.91
C CYS A 18 -17.25 11.93 22.69
N LEU A 19 -17.68 11.53 21.49
CA LEU A 19 -17.18 12.10 20.23
C LEU A 19 -17.80 13.49 20.03
N HIS A 20 -16.97 14.52 19.85
CA HIS A 20 -17.43 15.86 19.46
C HIS A 20 -17.08 16.11 18.00
N ARG A 21 -18.07 16.60 17.24
CA ARG A 21 -17.91 17.06 15.86
C ARG A 21 -18.07 18.57 15.86
N GLU A 22 -16.97 19.30 15.79
CA GLU A 22 -17.04 20.73 15.50
C GLU A 22 -17.22 20.93 13.99
N GLY A 23 -18.00 21.95 13.62
CA GLY A 23 -18.35 22.27 12.25
C GLY A 23 -17.15 22.75 11.42
N SER A 24 -16.34 21.80 10.93
CA SER A 24 -15.45 21.91 9.76
C SER A 24 -14.67 20.60 9.58
N GLY A 25 -15.35 19.46 9.44
CA GLY A 25 -14.74 18.19 8.98
C GLY A 25 -13.63 17.56 9.85
N ALA A 26 -13.14 18.22 10.89
CA ALA A 26 -12.01 17.75 11.70
C ALA A 26 -12.52 16.95 12.92
N THR A 27 -12.30 15.64 12.90
CA THR A 27 -12.53 14.77 14.06
C THR A 27 -11.33 14.84 15.01
N THR A 28 -11.56 15.27 16.25
CA THR A 28 -10.51 15.36 17.30
C THR A 28 -10.79 14.36 18.42
N LEU A 29 -9.78 13.59 18.84
CA LEU A 29 -9.84 12.75 20.03
C LEU A 29 -9.18 13.48 21.23
N ILE A 30 -9.92 13.65 22.32
CA ILE A 30 -9.48 14.36 23.53
C ILE A 30 -9.41 13.36 24.69
N TRP A 31 -8.27 13.29 25.39
CA TRP A 31 -8.12 12.59 26.68
C TRP A 31 -7.68 13.64 27.71
N HIS A 32 -8.44 13.79 28.82
CA HIS A 32 -8.11 14.65 29.97
C HIS A 32 -7.44 15.99 29.56
N SER A 33 -8.24 16.85 28.92
CA SER A 33 -7.91 18.23 28.48
C SER A 33 -6.72 18.43 27.53
N GLY A 34 -6.07 17.37 27.01
CA GLY A 34 -5.01 17.45 26.00
C GLY A 34 -5.42 16.87 24.63
N GLN A 35 -5.08 17.57 23.54
CA GLN A 35 -5.16 17.02 22.18
C GLN A 35 -4.02 16.03 21.98
N VAL A 36 -4.34 14.74 21.83
CA VAL A 36 -3.34 13.66 21.63
C VAL A 36 -2.98 13.52 20.15
N TRP A 37 -3.95 13.76 19.27
CA TRP A 37 -3.78 13.67 17.82
C TRP A 37 -4.80 14.54 17.10
N ARG A 38 -4.42 15.07 15.94
CA ARG A 38 -5.28 15.81 15.03
C ARG A 38 -5.06 15.29 13.61
N VAL A 39 -6.14 15.15 12.85
CA VAL A 39 -6.06 14.86 11.42
C VAL A 39 -5.35 16.00 10.69
N ALA A 40 -4.47 15.64 9.74
CA ALA A 40 -3.80 16.62 8.90
C ALA A 40 -4.75 17.15 7.82
N ASP A 41 -4.46 18.36 7.33
CA ASP A 41 -5.21 18.94 6.22
C ASP A 41 -5.05 18.10 4.94
N SER A 42 -6.09 18.11 4.11
CA SER A 42 -6.11 17.45 2.80
C SER A 42 -6.05 18.49 1.67
N PRO A 43 -5.52 18.14 0.49
CA PRO A 43 -5.60 18.99 -0.68
C PRO A 43 -7.05 19.37 -1.00
N GLU A 44 -7.26 20.64 -1.37
CA GLU A 44 -8.53 21.10 -1.91
C GLU A 44 -8.79 20.46 -3.29
N ASP A 45 -10.05 20.12 -3.57
CA ASP A 45 -10.52 19.56 -4.85
C ASP A 45 -9.78 18.32 -5.37
N ASP A 46 -9.27 17.48 -4.46
CA ASP A 46 -8.66 16.22 -4.87
C ASP A 46 -9.69 15.27 -5.52
N LYS A 47 -9.35 14.78 -6.72
CA LYS A 47 -10.20 13.91 -7.53
C LYS A 47 -10.64 12.64 -6.81
N PHE A 48 -9.83 12.13 -5.87
CA PHE A 48 -10.08 10.90 -5.13
C PHE A 48 -10.13 11.11 -3.62
N GLN A 49 -10.19 12.36 -3.16
CA GLN A 49 -10.19 12.77 -1.75
C GLN A 49 -8.99 12.21 -0.96
N TYR A 50 -7.84 12.12 -1.61
CA TYR A 50 -6.59 11.65 -1.00
C TYR A 50 -5.92 12.73 -0.16
N THR A 51 -5.31 12.31 0.94
CA THR A 51 -4.43 13.17 1.74
C THR A 51 -3.11 13.43 1.00
N TYR A 52 -2.37 14.47 1.40
CA TYR A 52 -1.01 14.70 0.90
C TYR A 52 -0.08 13.49 1.09
N PHE A 53 -0.29 12.71 2.16
CA PHE A 53 0.47 11.49 2.39
C PHE A 53 0.16 10.42 1.35
N ALA A 54 -1.13 10.21 1.02
CA ALA A 54 -1.54 9.22 0.03
C ALA A 54 -0.97 9.52 -1.37
N HIS A 55 -0.92 10.79 -1.77
CA HIS A 55 -0.25 11.21 -3.02
C HIS A 55 1.24 10.85 -3.07
N LYS A 56 1.93 10.93 -1.94
CA LYS A 56 3.36 10.58 -1.86
C LYS A 56 3.60 9.08 -2.04
N ILE A 57 2.68 8.22 -1.59
CA ILE A 57 2.86 6.76 -1.65
C ILE A 57 3.06 6.27 -3.10
N ASN A 58 2.31 6.83 -4.06
CA ASN A 58 2.39 6.42 -5.48
C ASN A 58 3.45 7.19 -6.29
N SER A 59 4.03 8.26 -5.74
CA SER A 59 4.93 9.14 -6.48
C SER A 59 6.32 8.53 -6.68
N PHE A 60 6.79 8.54 -7.93
CA PHE A 60 8.17 8.16 -8.28
C PHE A 60 9.24 9.08 -7.67
N ASN A 61 8.89 10.30 -7.28
CA ASN A 61 9.82 11.22 -6.59
C ASN A 61 10.24 10.69 -5.21
N THR A 62 9.46 9.77 -4.63
CA THR A 62 9.80 9.08 -3.37
C THR A 62 10.24 7.64 -3.60
N ALA A 63 10.33 7.21 -4.86
CA ALA A 63 10.73 5.86 -5.18
C ALA A 63 12.24 5.68 -4.91
N PRO A 64 12.63 4.49 -4.43
CA PRO A 64 14.03 4.16 -4.36
C PRO A 64 14.62 4.03 -5.77
N LYS A 65 15.85 4.51 -5.97
CA LYS A 65 16.55 4.39 -7.26
C LYS A 65 16.59 2.93 -7.78
N ASN A 66 16.75 1.95 -6.89
CA ASN A 66 16.74 0.52 -7.23
C ASN A 66 15.38 -0.14 -6.98
N ILE A 67 14.33 0.39 -7.61
CA ILE A 67 12.97 -0.14 -7.46
C ILE A 67 12.90 -1.60 -7.93
N LEU A 68 12.14 -2.43 -7.21
CA LEU A 68 11.87 -3.81 -7.64
C LEU A 68 10.80 -3.80 -8.74
N SER A 69 10.89 -4.73 -9.69
CA SER A 69 9.83 -4.90 -10.71
C SER A 69 8.47 -5.24 -10.11
N SER A 70 8.42 -5.72 -8.87
CA SER A 70 7.18 -6.00 -8.14
C SER A 70 6.61 -4.79 -7.39
N ASP A 71 7.28 -3.64 -7.41
CA ASP A 71 6.81 -2.43 -6.72
C ASP A 71 5.51 -1.90 -7.36
N ALA A 72 4.56 -1.51 -6.51
CA ALA A 72 3.23 -1.11 -6.94
C ALA A 72 3.22 0.19 -7.77
N ARG A 73 4.26 1.04 -7.67
CA ARG A 73 4.36 2.28 -8.47
C ARG A 73 4.53 1.99 -9.96
N LEU A 74 5.14 0.84 -10.31
CA LEU A 74 5.34 0.43 -11.70
C LEU A 74 4.08 -0.13 -12.37
N ARG A 75 2.98 -0.31 -11.62
CA ARG A 75 1.74 -0.87 -12.16
C ARG A 75 1.16 0.01 -13.29
N PRO A 76 1.04 -0.51 -14.52
CA PRO A 76 0.62 0.29 -15.67
C PRO A 76 -0.83 0.76 -15.58
N ASP A 77 -1.71 -0.02 -14.96
CA ASP A 77 -3.11 0.34 -14.74
C ASP A 77 -3.28 1.52 -13.78
N ARG A 78 -2.51 1.55 -12.69
CA ARG A 78 -2.48 2.67 -11.73
C ARG A 78 -1.91 3.93 -12.36
N ASN A 79 -0.83 3.82 -13.13
CA ASN A 79 -0.21 4.94 -13.84
C ASN A 79 -1.17 5.55 -14.89
N ALA A 80 -1.88 4.71 -15.65
CA ALA A 80 -2.90 5.19 -16.60
C ALA A 80 -4.05 5.91 -15.89
N LEU A 81 -4.50 5.38 -14.74
CA LEU A 81 -5.54 6.02 -13.92
C LEU A 81 -5.10 7.39 -13.37
N GLU A 82 -3.86 7.50 -12.90
CA GLU A 82 -3.28 8.75 -12.40
C GLU A 82 -3.21 9.82 -13.50
N LYS A 83 -2.90 9.41 -14.74
CA LYS A 83 -2.93 10.28 -15.94
C LYS A 83 -4.34 10.59 -16.46
N GLY A 84 -5.38 9.99 -15.87
CA GLY A 84 -6.77 10.18 -16.26
C GLY A 84 -7.22 9.34 -17.47
N ASP A 85 -6.39 8.44 -17.98
CA ASP A 85 -6.74 7.55 -19.09
C ASP A 85 -7.47 6.30 -18.57
N LEU A 86 -8.79 6.44 -18.39
CA LEU A 86 -9.66 5.38 -17.88
C LEU A 86 -9.74 4.17 -18.81
N SER A 87 -9.66 4.38 -20.13
CA SER A 87 -9.74 3.31 -21.11
C SER A 87 -8.50 2.43 -21.02
N LYS A 88 -7.30 3.04 -21.03
CA LYS A 88 -6.04 2.32 -20.86
C LYS A 88 -5.95 1.64 -19.50
N ALA A 89 -6.38 2.32 -18.43
CA ALA A 89 -6.38 1.74 -17.08
C ALA A 89 -7.21 0.44 -17.01
N ALA A 90 -8.39 0.40 -17.66
CA ALA A 90 -9.23 -0.78 -17.71
C ALA A 90 -8.56 -1.94 -18.48
N VAL A 91 -7.95 -1.66 -19.64
CA VAL A 91 -7.25 -2.66 -20.45
C VAL A 91 -6.07 -3.26 -19.70
N GLU A 92 -5.23 -2.40 -19.10
CA GLU A 92 -4.06 -2.84 -18.33
C GLU A 92 -4.46 -3.64 -17.08
N LYS A 93 -5.55 -3.25 -16.40
CA LYS A 93 -6.11 -4.01 -15.28
C LYS A 93 -6.50 -5.43 -15.71
N SER A 94 -7.25 -5.56 -16.81
CA SER A 94 -7.64 -6.86 -17.34
C SER A 94 -6.43 -7.71 -17.74
N SER A 95 -5.43 -7.11 -18.38
CA SER A 95 -4.16 -7.77 -18.75
C SER A 95 -3.41 -8.31 -17.53
N LEU A 96 -3.26 -7.49 -16.48
CA LEU A 96 -2.60 -7.88 -15.23
C LEU A 96 -3.31 -9.02 -14.51
N GLU A 97 -4.65 -8.94 -14.41
CA GLU A 97 -5.43 -10.01 -13.79
C GLU A 97 -5.34 -11.33 -14.58
N GLU A 98 -5.34 -11.27 -15.92
CA GLU A 98 -5.20 -12.48 -16.74
C GLU A 98 -3.81 -13.10 -16.61
N ARG A 99 -2.74 -12.28 -16.59
CA ARG A 99 -1.38 -12.74 -16.27
C ARG A 99 -1.32 -13.41 -14.90
N GLN A 100 -2.00 -12.86 -13.89
CA GLN A 100 -2.08 -13.45 -12.56
C GLN A 100 -2.79 -14.81 -12.58
N ARG A 101 -3.93 -14.91 -13.28
CA ARG A 101 -4.66 -16.18 -13.44
C ARG A 101 -3.83 -17.22 -14.21
N ALA A 102 -3.12 -16.82 -15.25
CA ALA A 102 -2.23 -17.69 -16.02
C ALA A 102 -1.06 -18.20 -15.17
N GLU A 103 -0.39 -17.34 -14.40
CA GLU A 103 0.68 -17.77 -13.49
C GLU A 103 0.17 -18.75 -12.44
N LYS A 104 -0.99 -18.46 -11.82
CA LYS A 104 -1.61 -19.37 -10.86
C LYS A 104 -1.89 -20.75 -11.46
N ARG A 105 -2.50 -20.80 -12.66
CA ARG A 105 -2.75 -22.07 -13.38
C ARG A 105 -1.47 -22.84 -13.65
N ASN A 106 -0.42 -22.14 -14.10
CA ASN A 106 0.88 -22.75 -14.38
C ASN A 106 1.53 -23.33 -13.11
N ARG A 107 1.44 -22.60 -11.99
CA ARG A 107 1.98 -23.02 -10.69
C ARG A 107 1.25 -24.25 -10.16
N GLU A 108 -0.09 -24.23 -10.21
CA GLU A 108 -0.93 -25.36 -9.79
C GLU A 108 -0.70 -26.60 -10.66
N ALA A 109 -0.56 -26.44 -11.98
CA ALA A 109 -0.26 -27.55 -12.89
C ALA A 109 1.10 -28.21 -12.62
N LYS A 110 2.08 -27.45 -12.09
CA LYS A 110 3.39 -27.95 -11.67
C LYS A 110 3.40 -28.55 -10.26
N GLY A 111 2.34 -28.36 -9.48
CA GLY A 111 2.29 -28.73 -8.06
C GLY A 111 3.13 -27.80 -7.15
N ASP A 112 3.55 -26.65 -7.66
CA ASP A 112 4.37 -25.68 -6.92
C ASP A 112 3.51 -24.92 -5.90
N LYS A 113 4.05 -24.67 -4.71
CA LYS A 113 3.40 -23.83 -3.68
C LYS A 113 3.86 -22.38 -3.77
N PHE A 114 2.92 -21.44 -3.71
CA PHE A 114 3.27 -20.02 -3.59
C PHE A 114 3.94 -19.75 -2.26
N THR A 115 5.10 -19.08 -2.29
CA THR A 115 5.80 -18.63 -1.08
C THR A 115 6.19 -17.16 -1.25
N PRO A 116 5.79 -16.25 -0.33
CA PRO A 116 6.20 -14.86 -0.41
C PRO A 116 7.71 -14.71 -0.21
N ARG A 117 8.33 -13.79 -0.94
CA ARG A 117 9.81 -13.60 -0.93
C ARG A 117 10.33 -12.93 0.34
N TRP A 118 9.62 -11.90 0.81
CA TRP A 118 10.08 -10.99 1.87
C TRP A 118 9.47 -11.29 3.24
N PHE A 119 8.60 -12.30 3.30
CA PHE A 119 7.88 -12.70 4.50
C PHE A 119 7.90 -14.22 4.60
N GLU A 120 7.80 -14.72 5.81
CA GLU A 120 7.69 -16.16 6.10
C GLU A 120 6.38 -16.39 6.85
N LEU A 121 5.65 -17.43 6.45
CA LEU A 121 4.46 -17.88 7.17
C LEU A 121 4.90 -18.40 8.55
N THR A 122 4.21 -17.97 9.59
CA THR A 122 4.44 -18.44 10.96
C THR A 122 3.39 -19.49 11.35
N ASP A 123 3.62 -20.19 12.45
CA ASP A 123 2.63 -21.10 13.04
C ASP A 123 1.52 -20.35 13.81
N GLU A 124 1.58 -19.02 13.87
CA GLU A 124 0.61 -18.19 14.58
C GLU A 124 -0.60 -17.88 13.69
N VAL A 125 -1.77 -17.97 14.30
CA VAL A 125 -3.06 -17.62 13.69
C VAL A 125 -3.77 -16.64 14.61
N THR A 126 -4.19 -15.51 14.06
CA THR A 126 -4.89 -14.46 14.80
C THR A 126 -6.38 -14.49 14.49
N ALA A 127 -7.21 -14.51 15.53
CA ALA A 127 -8.65 -14.36 15.39
C ALA A 127 -8.98 -12.90 15.07
N THR A 128 -9.63 -12.67 13.94
CA THR A 128 -10.15 -11.37 13.52
C THR A 128 -11.68 -11.43 13.37
N PRO A 129 -12.39 -10.29 13.30
CA PRO A 129 -13.83 -10.27 13.01
C PRO A 129 -14.22 -10.96 11.70
N TRP A 130 -13.26 -11.19 10.80
CA TRP A 130 -13.45 -11.85 9.50
C TRP A 130 -12.95 -13.29 9.47
N GLY A 131 -12.59 -13.85 10.63
CA GLY A 131 -12.10 -15.23 10.77
C GLY A 131 -10.66 -15.31 11.27
N GLU A 132 -10.17 -16.54 11.30
CA GLU A 132 -8.79 -16.87 11.65
C GLU A 132 -7.87 -16.55 10.48
N LEU A 133 -6.85 -15.71 10.72
CA LEU A 133 -5.88 -15.30 9.71
C LEU A 133 -4.47 -15.72 10.09
N GLU A 134 -3.77 -16.30 9.13
CA GLU A 134 -2.34 -16.63 9.21
C GLU A 134 -1.48 -15.38 9.44
N VAL A 135 -0.48 -15.49 10.30
CA VAL A 135 0.48 -14.41 10.56
C VAL A 135 1.75 -14.63 9.72
N TYR A 136 2.17 -13.56 9.03
CA TYR A 136 3.40 -13.53 8.24
C TYR A 136 4.44 -12.63 8.93
N LYS A 137 5.66 -13.15 9.12
CA LYS A 137 6.77 -12.41 9.73
C LYS A 137 7.73 -11.91 8.65
N TYR A 138 8.13 -10.65 8.75
CA TYR A 138 9.17 -10.09 7.89
C TYR A 138 10.50 -10.82 8.11
N ASN A 139 11.13 -11.28 7.02
CA ASN A 139 12.30 -12.16 7.08
C ASN A 139 13.65 -11.45 6.92
N GLY A 140 13.69 -10.12 6.83
CA GLY A 140 14.94 -9.35 6.70
C GLY A 140 15.54 -9.27 5.28
N LYS A 141 15.19 -10.20 4.39
CA LYS A 141 15.82 -10.36 3.06
C LYS A 141 15.65 -9.14 2.15
N TYR A 142 14.58 -8.34 2.33
CA TYR A 142 14.38 -7.11 1.56
C TYR A 142 15.43 -6.04 1.94
N ALA A 143 15.72 -5.89 3.23
CA ALA A 143 16.72 -4.94 3.71
C ALA A 143 18.13 -5.30 3.22
N GLU A 144 18.47 -6.59 3.27
CA GLU A 144 19.73 -7.11 2.71
C GLU A 144 19.84 -6.82 1.20
N HIS A 145 18.78 -7.12 0.44
CA HIS A 145 18.72 -6.81 -0.99
C HIS A 145 18.91 -5.31 -1.26
N ARG A 146 18.31 -4.45 -0.44
CA ARG A 146 18.44 -3.00 -0.55
C ARG A 146 19.85 -2.51 -0.24
N ALA A 147 20.48 -3.02 0.80
CA ALA A 147 21.86 -2.67 1.15
C ALA A 147 22.84 -3.10 0.05
N ALA A 148 22.71 -4.32 -0.48
CA ALA A 148 23.55 -4.84 -1.56
C ALA A 148 23.36 -4.09 -2.90
N ALA A 149 22.20 -3.51 -3.13
CA ALA A 149 21.93 -2.71 -4.32
C ALA A 149 22.35 -1.24 -4.16
N ALA A 150 22.36 -0.69 -2.94
CA ALA A 150 22.87 0.65 -2.68
C ALA A 150 24.37 0.75 -2.98
N GLY A 151 25.17 -0.25 -2.58
CA GLY A 151 26.61 -0.29 -2.89
C GLY A 151 26.96 -0.49 -4.38
N ARG A 152 25.96 -0.67 -5.26
CA ARG A 152 26.14 -0.78 -6.72
C ARG A 152 25.73 0.50 -7.47
N LEU A 153 25.22 1.50 -6.77
CA LEU A 153 24.47 2.60 -7.37
C LEU A 153 25.14 3.97 -7.24
N ASP A 154 26.38 4.00 -6.75
CA ASP A 154 27.16 5.24 -6.58
C ASP A 154 27.45 5.95 -7.92
N ASP A 155 27.20 5.29 -9.07
CA ASP A 155 27.52 5.78 -10.42
C ASP A 155 26.29 6.20 -11.28
N ILE A 156 25.06 6.22 -10.74
CA ILE A 156 23.84 6.52 -11.53
C ILE A 156 23.09 7.76 -10.99
N GLU A 157 23.10 8.84 -11.76
CA GLU A 157 22.49 10.13 -11.43
C GLU A 157 20.96 10.14 -11.62
N GLU A 158 20.41 9.47 -12.63
CA GLU A 158 18.96 9.38 -12.88
C GLU A 158 18.53 7.95 -13.21
N VAL A 159 17.42 7.51 -12.59
CA VAL A 159 16.79 6.23 -12.90
C VAL A 159 15.52 6.50 -13.71
N ASP A 160 15.55 6.12 -14.98
CA ASP A 160 14.34 6.10 -15.80
C ASP A 160 13.43 4.95 -15.35
N PHE A 161 12.50 5.25 -14.45
CA PHE A 161 11.51 4.29 -13.98
C PHE A 161 10.57 3.80 -15.09
N GLN A 162 10.48 4.49 -16.25
CA GLN A 162 9.68 4.03 -17.38
C GLN A 162 10.32 2.84 -18.10
N SER A 163 11.62 2.61 -17.90
CA SER A 163 12.34 1.46 -18.46
C SER A 163 12.16 0.16 -17.66
N VAL A 164 11.64 0.24 -16.42
CA VAL A 164 11.47 -0.93 -15.54
C VAL A 164 10.08 -1.53 -15.71
N ASP A 165 10.03 -2.70 -16.35
CA ASP A 165 8.77 -3.43 -16.51
C ASP A 165 8.23 -3.96 -15.19
N PHE A 166 6.93 -3.76 -14.96
CA PHE A 166 6.24 -4.36 -13.84
C PHE A 166 6.14 -5.88 -14.01
N ASN A 167 6.79 -6.58 -13.09
CA ASN A 167 6.76 -8.03 -12.99
C ASN A 167 6.71 -8.45 -11.51
N PRO A 168 5.51 -8.74 -10.97
CA PRO A 168 5.34 -9.23 -9.62
C PRO A 168 5.66 -10.72 -9.47
N TRP A 169 5.75 -11.48 -10.56
CA TRP A 169 5.93 -12.94 -10.56
C TRP A 169 7.41 -13.34 -10.69
N GLN A 170 8.29 -12.75 -9.88
CA GLN A 170 9.70 -13.14 -9.82
C GLN A 170 9.92 -14.45 -9.03
N TYR A 171 9.19 -15.52 -9.38
CA TYR A 171 9.31 -16.82 -8.71
C TYR A 171 10.45 -17.65 -9.27
N ALA A 172 11.16 -18.27 -8.32
CA ALA A 172 12.49 -18.84 -8.46
C ALA A 172 13.52 -17.79 -8.90
N ASN A 173 14.60 -17.63 -8.13
CA ASN A 173 15.83 -17.20 -8.77
C ASN A 173 16.04 -18.14 -9.97
N LEU A 174 16.06 -17.59 -11.18
CA LEU A 174 16.50 -18.25 -12.42
C LEU A 174 17.95 -18.79 -12.32
N ALA A 175 18.54 -18.83 -11.12
CA ALA A 175 19.78 -19.49 -10.78
C ALA A 175 19.67 -21.03 -10.70
N LEU A 176 18.47 -21.61 -10.85
CA LEU A 176 18.28 -23.07 -10.97
C LEU A 176 17.84 -23.54 -12.37
N ALA A 177 17.88 -22.67 -13.38
CA ALA A 177 17.66 -23.05 -14.79
C ALA A 177 18.99 -23.24 -15.54
N ARG A 178 20.01 -23.77 -14.85
CA ARG A 178 21.20 -24.35 -15.45
C ARG A 178 21.33 -25.77 -14.92
N ASP A 179 20.83 -26.71 -15.71
CA ASP A 179 21.43 -28.02 -15.96
C ASP A 179 21.01 -28.46 -17.36
#